data_AF-A0A7X5QZB8-F1
#
_entry.id   AF-A0A7X5QZB8-F1
#
_cell.length_a   1.000
_cell.length_b   1.000
_cell.length_c   1.000
_cell.angle_alpha   90.00
_cell.angle_beta   90.00
_cell.angle_gamma   90.00
#
_symmetry.space_group_name_H-M   'P 1'
#
loop_
_entity.id
_entity.type
_entity.pdbx_description
1 polymer ?
#
loop_
_entity_poly.entity_id
_entity_poly.type
_entity_poly.pdbx_seq_one_letter_code
_entity_poly.pdbx_strand_id
1 'polypeptide(L)'
;MIAVAQLIRDRPGTVARTLRETFGVGLSDLGDRLSWGEALLLLREAAADQSTALGADLADWAYPASIRDLIALSAQIANPKVASKLMPWAMERPGAKEPNATPDEVVAAVAELDAGIVFGS
;
A
#
# COMPACT_ATOMS: atom_id res chain seq x y z
N MET A 1 -19.26 26.94 -2.42
CA MET A 1 -19.27 27.33 -1.00
C MET A 1 -19.89 26.24 -0.12
N ILE A 2 -21.21 26.03 -0.17
CA ILE A 2 -21.94 25.09 0.71
C ILE A 2 -21.35 23.65 0.65
N ALA A 3 -21.02 23.16 -0.54
CA ALA A 3 -20.46 21.81 -0.71
C ALA A 3 -19.10 21.59 -0.03
N VAL A 4 -18.19 22.58 -0.06
CA VAL A 4 -16.86 22.47 0.57
C VAL A 4 -16.99 22.50 2.08
N ALA A 5 -17.76 23.45 2.61
CA ALA A 5 -17.98 23.57 4.05
C ALA A 5 -18.71 22.35 4.63
N GLN A 6 -19.67 21.79 3.89
CA GLN A 6 -20.33 20.52 4.24
C GLN A 6 -19.33 19.37 4.27
N LEU A 7 -18.49 19.24 3.24
CA LEU A 7 -17.50 18.16 3.17
C LEU A 7 -16.49 18.26 4.33
N ILE A 8 -16.02 19.47 4.65
CA ILE A 8 -15.13 19.71 5.81
C ILE A 8 -15.84 19.34 7.11
N ARG A 9 -17.11 19.72 7.28
CA ARG A 9 -17.87 19.40 8.49
C ARG A 9 -18.06 17.90 8.66
N ASP A 10 -18.40 17.21 7.58
CA ASP A 10 -18.73 15.79 7.61
C ASP A 10 -17.45 14.93 7.73
N ARG A 11 -16.31 15.39 7.19
CA ARG A 11 -15.03 14.67 7.11
C ARG A 11 -13.81 15.56 7.41
N PRO A 12 -13.73 16.18 8.59
CA PRO A 12 -12.72 17.21 8.86
C PRO A 12 -11.30 16.66 8.81
N GLY A 13 -11.08 15.46 9.37
CA GLY A 13 -9.78 14.81 9.39
C GLY A 13 -9.28 14.46 7.99
N THR A 14 -10.13 13.80 7.21
CA THR A 14 -9.80 13.34 5.86
C THR A 14 -9.51 14.50 4.91
N VAL A 15 -10.37 15.52 4.93
CA VAL A 15 -10.17 16.72 4.10
C VAL A 15 -8.89 17.46 4.49
N ALA A 16 -8.64 17.66 5.79
CA ALA A 16 -7.43 18.34 6.25
C ALA A 16 -6.15 17.57 5.92
N ARG A 17 -6.23 16.23 5.91
CA ARG A 17 -5.13 15.35 5.53
C ARG A 17 -4.85 15.44 4.04
N THR A 18 -5.87 15.29 3.19
CA THR A 18 -5.75 15.42 1.73
C THR A 18 -5.19 16.77 1.31
N LEU A 19 -5.70 17.88 1.87
CA LEU A 19 -5.21 19.22 1.56
C LEU A 19 -3.71 19.37 1.86
N ARG A 20 -3.24 18.81 2.99
CA ARG A 20 -1.83 18.87 3.38
C ARG A 20 -0.94 17.93 2.58
N GLU A 21 -1.32 16.66 2.46
CA GLU A 21 -0.49 15.62 1.85
C GLU A 21 -0.44 15.75 0.32
N THR A 22 -1.58 16.05 -0.31
CA THR A 22 -1.69 16.09 -1.78
C THR A 22 -1.38 17.47 -2.35
N PHE A 23 -1.80 18.54 -1.67
CA PHE A 23 -1.75 19.90 -2.22
C PHE A 23 -0.90 20.87 -1.42
N GLY A 24 -0.30 20.45 -0.29
CA GLY A 24 0.58 21.28 0.52
C GLY A 24 -0.08 22.47 1.20
N VAL A 25 -1.42 22.47 1.35
CA VAL A 25 -2.21 23.56 1.94
C VAL A 25 -2.94 23.12 3.20
N GLY A 26 -3.10 24.03 4.15
CA GLY A 26 -3.87 23.82 5.37
C GLY A 26 -5.32 24.28 5.24
N LEU A 27 -6.18 23.81 6.14
CA LEU A 27 -7.54 24.36 6.27
C LEU A 27 -7.54 25.87 6.59
N SER A 28 -6.50 26.36 7.28
CA SER A 28 -6.31 27.77 7.60
C SER A 28 -6.02 28.64 6.38
N ASP A 29 -5.59 28.05 5.27
CA ASP A 29 -5.29 28.79 4.04
C ASP A 29 -6.56 29.05 3.21
N LEU A 30 -7.69 28.41 3.56
CA LEU A 30 -8.95 28.53 2.84
C LEU A 30 -9.60 29.90 3.05
N GLY A 31 -9.94 30.55 1.94
CA GLY A 31 -10.58 31.86 1.92
C GLY A 31 -9.59 33.03 1.79
N ASP A 32 -8.36 32.88 2.28
CA ASP A 32 -7.30 33.87 2.14
C ASP A 32 -6.34 33.51 1.01
N ARG A 33 -5.46 32.52 1.25
CA ARG A 33 -4.43 32.12 0.29
C ARG A 33 -4.97 31.23 -0.82
N LEU A 34 -5.95 30.39 -0.49
CA LEU A 34 -6.63 29.50 -1.42
C LEU A 34 -8.09 29.90 -1.52
N SER A 35 -8.52 30.31 -2.71
CA SER A 35 -9.91 30.70 -2.90
C SER A 35 -10.85 29.51 -2.68
N TRP A 36 -12.06 29.76 -2.18
CA TRP A 36 -13.04 28.69 -1.97
C TRP A 36 -13.47 27.97 -3.26
N GLY A 37 -13.39 28.66 -4.40
CA GLY A 37 -13.66 28.07 -5.70
C GLY A 37 -12.57 27.07 -6.10
N GLU A 38 -11.32 27.44 -5.87
CA GLU A 38 -10.17 26.57 -6.12
C GLU A 38 -10.14 25.38 -5.17
N ALA A 39 -10.42 25.60 -3.88
CA ALA A 39 -10.56 24.52 -2.91
C ALA A 39 -11.63 23.50 -3.32
N LEU A 40 -12.74 23.95 -3.91
CA LEU A 40 -13.76 23.04 -4.45
C LEU A 40 -13.23 22.19 -5.61
N LEU A 41 -12.42 22.77 -6.51
CA LEU A 41 -11.84 22.04 -7.63
C LEU A 41 -10.85 20.98 -7.14
N LEU A 42 -9.93 21.36 -6.25
CA LEU A 42 -8.95 20.44 -5.66
C LEU A 42 -9.62 19.28 -4.91
N LEU A 43 -10.65 19.57 -4.11
CA LEU A 43 -11.37 18.52 -3.38
C LEU A 43 -12.20 17.63 -4.30
N ARG A 44 -12.69 18.13 -5.44
CA ARG A 44 -13.37 17.29 -6.45
C ARG A 44 -12.40 16.37 -7.15
N GLU A 45 -11.21 16.87 -7.49
CA GLU A 45 -10.15 16.07 -8.08
C GLU A 45 -9.70 14.98 -7.11
N ALA A 46 -9.40 15.33 -5.86
CA ALA A 46 -9.03 14.35 -4.84
C ALA A 46 -10.15 13.35 -4.55
N ALA A 47 -11.42 13.78 -4.53
CA ALA A 47 -12.55 12.88 -4.34
C ALA A 47 -12.70 11.85 -5.48
N ALA A 48 -12.25 12.17 -6.69
CA ALA A 48 -12.27 11.25 -7.83
C ALA A 48 -11.08 10.28 -7.83
N ASP A 49 -10.01 10.59 -7.10
CA ASP A 49 -8.80 9.78 -7.02
C ASP A 49 -8.69 9.01 -5.68
N GLN A 50 -8.90 7.69 -5.76
CA GLN A 50 -8.80 6.75 -4.64
C GLN A 50 -7.38 6.64 -4.05
N SER A 51 -6.37 7.20 -4.70
CA SER A 51 -5.00 7.29 -4.16
C SER A 51 -4.83 8.42 -3.14
N THR A 52 -5.86 9.25 -2.92
CA THR A 52 -5.90 10.27 -1.87
C THR A 52 -6.73 9.81 -0.67
N ALA A 53 -6.44 10.37 0.52
CA ALA A 53 -7.21 10.05 1.73
C ALA A 53 -8.72 10.31 1.55
N LEU A 54 -9.10 11.39 0.88
CA LEU A 54 -10.50 11.76 0.61
C LEU A 54 -11.16 10.82 -0.39
N GLY A 55 -10.52 10.54 -1.52
CA GLY A 55 -11.09 9.61 -2.50
C GLY A 55 -11.24 8.20 -1.95
N ALA A 56 -10.29 7.74 -1.12
CA ALA A 56 -10.39 6.45 -0.45
C ALA A 56 -11.53 6.39 0.57
N ASP A 57 -11.67 7.41 1.43
CA ASP A 57 -12.78 7.49 2.40
C ASP A 57 -14.15 7.51 1.72
N LEU A 58 -14.28 8.20 0.57
CA LEU A 58 -15.51 8.20 -0.22
C LEU A 58 -15.79 6.87 -0.92
N ALA A 59 -14.75 6.10 -1.23
CA ALA A 59 -14.85 4.76 -1.81
C ALA A 59 -14.96 3.64 -0.76
N ASP A 60 -15.02 4.00 0.54
CA ASP A 60 -15.00 3.06 1.68
C ASP A 60 -13.76 2.14 1.66
N TRP A 61 -12.62 2.69 1.24
CA TRP A 61 -11.34 2.01 1.18
C TRP A 61 -10.40 2.49 2.29
N ALA A 62 -9.68 1.55 2.89
CA ALA A 62 -8.67 1.86 3.89
C ALA A 62 -7.49 2.63 3.26
N TYR A 63 -7.15 3.80 3.83
CA TYR A 63 -6.03 4.63 3.37
C TYR A 63 -5.07 5.05 4.50
N PRO A 64 -3.75 4.91 4.31
CA PRO A 64 -3.13 4.14 3.23
C PRO A 64 -3.49 2.66 3.35
N ALA A 65 -3.49 1.92 2.23
CA ALA A 65 -3.74 0.49 2.24
C ALA A 65 -2.77 -0.20 3.21
N SER A 66 -3.29 -1.05 4.11
CA SER A 66 -2.42 -1.72 5.07
C SER A 66 -1.59 -2.80 4.37
N ILE A 67 -0.41 -3.12 4.91
CA ILE A 67 0.43 -4.22 4.40
C ILE A 67 -0.36 -5.53 4.32
N ARG A 68 -1.30 -5.77 5.27
CA ARG A 68 -2.16 -6.95 5.26
C ARG A 68 -3.09 -6.96 4.05
N ASP A 69 -3.70 -5.83 3.73
CA ASP A 69 -4.60 -5.70 2.57
C ASP A 69 -3.83 -5.89 1.26
N LEU A 70 -2.60 -5.35 1.18
CA LEU A 70 -1.72 -5.54 0.03
C LEU A 70 -1.29 -7.01 -0.14
N ILE A 71 -0.99 -7.72 0.96
CA ILE A 71 -0.68 -9.16 0.92
C ILE A 71 -1.92 -9.95 0.49
N ALA A 72 -3.10 -9.64 1.03
CA ALA A 72 -4.36 -10.29 0.65
C ALA A 72 -4.65 -10.11 -0.85
N LEU A 73 -4.48 -8.89 -1.37
CA LEU A 73 -4.58 -8.61 -2.80
C LEU A 73 -3.58 -9.46 -3.61
N SER A 74 -2.32 -9.54 -3.16
CA SER A 74 -1.29 -10.33 -3.85
C SER A 74 -1.63 -11.83 -3.93
N ALA A 75 -2.24 -12.37 -2.87
CA ALA A 75 -2.63 -13.78 -2.80
C ALA A 75 -3.81 -14.11 -3.72
N GLN A 76 -4.67 -13.13 -4.01
CA GLN A 76 -5.79 -13.27 -4.95
C GLN A 76 -5.34 -13.25 -6.42
N ILE A 77 -4.17 -12.69 -6.72
CA ILE A 77 -3.62 -12.70 -8.08
C ILE A 77 -3.05 -14.08 -8.39
N ALA A 78 -3.85 -14.92 -9.06
CA ALA A 78 -3.49 -16.30 -9.40
C ALA A 78 -2.19 -16.43 -10.22
N ASN A 79 -1.82 -15.40 -10.99
CA ASN A 79 -0.60 -15.41 -11.79
C ASN A 79 0.54 -14.62 -11.11
N PRO A 80 1.57 -15.30 -10.57
CA PRO A 80 2.67 -14.64 -9.87
C PRO A 80 3.48 -13.66 -10.73
N LYS A 81 3.52 -13.85 -12.06
CA LYS A 81 4.20 -12.93 -12.99
C LYS A 81 3.39 -11.65 -13.24
N VAL A 82 2.07 -11.73 -13.10
CA VAL A 82 1.18 -10.57 -13.22
C VAL A 82 1.21 -9.77 -11.92
N ALA A 83 1.19 -10.46 -10.77
CA ALA A 83 1.35 -9.86 -9.46
C ALA A 83 2.63 -9.01 -9.36
N SER A 84 3.77 -9.55 -9.83
CA SER A 84 5.05 -8.84 -9.79
C SER A 84 5.14 -7.63 -10.73
N LYS A 85 4.30 -7.56 -11.77
CA LYS A 85 4.22 -6.39 -12.67
C LYS A 85 3.33 -5.29 -12.09
N LEU A 86 2.25 -5.67 -11.42
CA LEU A 86 1.30 -4.73 -10.82
C LEU A 86 1.80 -4.17 -9.48
N MET A 87 2.60 -4.94 -8.75
CA MET A 87 3.14 -4.56 -7.44
C MET A 87 4.68 -4.54 -7.49
N PRO A 88 5.31 -3.48 -8.03
CA PRO A 88 6.75 -3.40 -8.22
C PRO A 88 7.52 -3.15 -6.91
N TRP A 89 6.84 -2.99 -5.77
CA TRP A 89 7.48 -2.95 -4.47
C TRP A 89 7.92 -4.35 -4.04
N ALA A 90 9.16 -4.46 -3.55
CA ALA A 90 9.81 -5.72 -3.24
C ALA A 90 9.07 -6.49 -2.13
N MET A 91 8.14 -7.35 -2.52
CA MET A 91 7.82 -8.52 -1.72
C MET A 91 8.95 -9.52 -1.98
N GLU A 92 10.04 -9.41 -1.23
CA GLU A 92 11.02 -10.49 -1.18
C GLU A 92 10.25 -11.76 -0.79
N ARG A 93 10.11 -12.68 -1.75
CA ARG A 93 9.54 -14.00 -1.44
C ARG A 93 10.48 -14.65 -0.44
N PRO A 94 9.98 -15.12 0.72
CA PRO A 94 10.77 -16.01 1.57
C PRO A 94 11.16 -17.22 0.72
N GLY A 95 12.44 -17.36 0.38
CA GLY A 95 12.96 -18.41 -0.52
C GLY A 95 13.29 -17.99 -1.97
N ALA A 96 13.18 -16.71 -2.34
CA ALA A 96 13.63 -16.21 -3.66
C ALA A 96 15.11 -15.85 -3.73
N LYS A 97 15.87 -16.00 -2.64
CA LYS A 97 17.31 -16.15 -2.76
C LYS A 97 17.55 -17.50 -3.43
N GLU A 98 18.21 -17.51 -4.57
CA GLU A 98 18.77 -18.74 -5.13
C GLU A 98 19.48 -19.49 -4.00
N PRO A 99 19.31 -20.81 -3.88
CA PRO A 99 20.06 -21.57 -2.89
C PRO A 99 21.53 -21.31 -3.14
N ASN A 100 22.15 -20.54 -2.24
CA ASN A 100 23.56 -20.16 -2.31
C ASN A 100 24.47 -21.32 -1.90
N ALA A 101 23.93 -22.55 -1.88
CA ALA A 101 24.63 -23.76 -1.56
C ALA A 101 25.28 -24.28 -2.84
N THR A 102 26.60 -24.32 -2.84
CA THR A 102 27.38 -24.96 -3.88
C THR A 102 27.08 -26.48 -3.90
N PRO A 103 27.22 -27.16 -5.04
CA PRO A 103 26.97 -28.60 -5.13
C PRO A 103 27.72 -29.42 -4.07
N ASP A 104 28.93 -28.99 -3.71
CA ASP A 104 29.77 -29.65 -2.70
C ASP A 104 29.18 -29.52 -1.28
N GLU A 105 28.58 -28.38 -0.94
CA GLU A 105 27.90 -28.16 0.34
C GLU A 105 26.62 -29.00 0.46
N VAL A 106 25.90 -29.19 -0.65
CA VAL A 106 24.72 -30.07 -0.68
C VAL A 106 25.13 -31.53 -0.46
N VAL A 107 26.21 -31.99 -1.09
CA VAL A 107 26.72 -33.36 -0.90
C VAL A 107 27.19 -33.58 0.53
N ALA A 108 27.91 -32.63 1.12
CA ALA A 108 28.35 -32.72 2.51
C ALA A 108 27.17 -32.77 3.50
N ALA A 109 26.17 -31.91 3.31
CA ALA A 109 24.98 -31.87 4.17
C ALA A 109 24.13 -33.14 4.04
N VAL A 110 24.01 -33.70 2.83
CA VAL A 110 23.32 -34.98 2.61
C VAL A 110 24.06 -36.14 3.28
N ALA A 111 25.39 -36.19 3.19
CA ALA A 111 26.19 -37.20 3.87
C ALA A 111 26.09 -37.12 5.41
N GLU A 112 26.01 -35.91 5.96
CA GLU A 112 25.81 -35.69 7.40
C GLU A 112 24.40 -36.10 7.85
N LEU A 113 23.37 -35.83 7.02
CA LEU A 113 22.01 -36.33 7.25
C LEU A 113 21.95 -37.85 7.23
N ASP A 114 22.54 -38.49 6.22
CA ASP A 114 22.58 -39.96 6.10
C ASP A 114 23.34 -40.60 7.28
N ALA A 115 24.39 -39.95 7.78
CA ALA A 115 25.11 -40.39 8.98
C ALA A 115 24.29 -40.23 10.28
N GLY A 116 23.35 -39.27 10.30
CA GLY A 116 22.44 -39.03 11.43
C GLY A 116 21.18 -39.89 11.42
N ILE A 117 20.82 -40.52 10.29
CA ILE A 117 19.67 -41.43 10.20
C ILE A 117 20.09 -42.80 10.78
N VAL A 118 20.04 -42.90 12.10
CA VAL A 118 20.10 -44.19 12.80
C VAL A 118 18.70 -44.81 12.75
N PHE A 119 18.48 -45.74 11.82
CA PHE A 119 17.32 -46.64 11.93
C PHE A 119 17.56 -47.57 13.11
N GLY A 120 16.90 -47.29 14.24
CA GLY A 120 16.91 -48.15 15.42
C GLY A 120 16.33 -49.53 15.08
N SER A 121 17.11 -50.58 15.34
CA SER A 121 16.71 -51.99 15.35
C SER A 121 15.80 -52.32 16.53
#